data_AF-A0A7S2GKP2-F1
#
_entry.id   AF-A0A7S2GKP2-F1
#
_cell.length_a   1.000
_cell.length_b   1.000
_cell.length_c   1.000
_cell.angle_alpha   90.00
_cell.angle_beta   90.00
_cell.angle_gamma   90.00
#
_symmetry.space_group_name_H-M   'P 1'
#
loop_
_entity.id
_entity.type
_entity.pdbx_description
1 polymer ?
#
loop_
_entity_poly.entity_id
_entity_poly.type
_entity_poly.pdbx_seq_one_letter_code
_entity_poly.pdbx_strand_id
1 'polypeptide(L)'
;MGLWPCCINLVSQALAYPISFVIFIVVSASACGVMVIDITLADFCMNPNEFALQLLPQPGIVYNVTRYYVTCEGVSPLENIVEAAHEAVESIEETAAQLTSDYCSGTIVSELEECCSFLSSSFEDATRSADQAIYGARAAALSCEPMHRAWNSLVEDGVCDCLVRGGYAMWPTLMASVALMGTLLALRPCIRRKRKRIERN
;
A
#
# COMPACT_ATOMS: atom_id res chain seq x y z
N MET A 1 42.10 -45.11 30.64
CA MET A 1 42.23 -44.70 29.22
C MET A 1 41.05 -45.33 28.46
N GLY A 2 39.86 -44.75 28.45
CA GLY A 2 39.53 -43.49 27.78
C GLY A 2 38.89 -43.72 26.39
N LEU A 3 38.04 -44.75 26.23
CA LEU A 3 37.34 -45.10 24.97
C LEU A 3 36.17 -44.16 24.60
N TRP A 4 35.87 -43.15 25.43
CA TRP A 4 34.71 -42.27 25.28
C TRP A 4 34.74 -41.21 24.14
N PRO A 5 35.87 -40.65 23.67
CA PRO A 5 35.83 -39.57 22.68
C PRO A 5 35.50 -40.04 21.24
N CYS A 6 35.57 -41.35 20.94
CA CYS A 6 35.26 -41.87 19.60
C CYS A 6 33.77 -42.06 19.34
N CYS A 7 32.97 -42.51 20.33
CA CYS A 7 31.54 -42.75 20.13
C CYS A 7 30.72 -41.47 19.96
N ILE A 8 31.09 -40.39 20.66
CA ILE A 8 30.41 -39.08 20.56
C ILE A 8 30.55 -38.48 19.16
N ASN A 9 31.70 -38.70 18.51
CA ASN A 9 31.96 -38.19 17.16
C ASN A 9 31.17 -38.93 16.07
N LEU A 10 30.84 -40.21 16.25
CA LEU A 10 30.11 -40.99 15.24
C LEU A 10 28.62 -40.61 15.22
N VAL A 11 27.99 -40.47 16.39
CA VAL A 11 26.57 -40.09 16.52
C VAL A 11 26.33 -38.65 16.08
N SER A 12 27.20 -37.71 16.49
CA SER A 12 27.14 -36.31 16.04
C SER A 12 27.26 -36.18 14.51
N GLN A 13 28.13 -36.96 13.88
CA GLN A 13 28.29 -36.95 12.43
C GLN A 13 27.14 -37.61 11.65
N ALA A 14 26.39 -38.53 12.26
CA ALA A 14 25.22 -39.16 11.66
C ALA A 14 24.01 -38.22 11.65
N LEU A 15 23.82 -37.43 12.70
CA LEU A 15 22.72 -36.46 12.81
C LEU A 15 23.02 -35.13 12.11
N ALA A 16 24.28 -34.68 12.09
CA ALA A 16 24.63 -33.39 11.48
C ALA A 16 24.48 -33.36 9.95
N TYR A 17 24.55 -34.52 9.27
CA TYR A 17 24.38 -34.58 7.82
C TYR A 17 22.94 -34.33 7.35
N PRO A 18 21.91 -35.06 7.83
CA PRO A 18 20.53 -34.81 7.42
C PRO A 18 20.08 -33.39 7.80
N ILE A 19 20.49 -32.89 8.97
CA ILE A 19 20.18 -31.51 9.40
C ILE A 19 20.80 -30.50 8.43
N SER A 20 22.08 -30.64 8.10
CA SER A 20 22.75 -29.73 7.14
C SER A 20 22.15 -29.80 5.74
N PHE A 21 21.67 -30.97 5.31
CA PHE A 21 21.00 -31.14 4.03
C PHE A 21 19.62 -30.48 3.99
N VAL A 22 18.84 -30.61 5.07
CA VAL A 22 17.55 -29.92 5.22
C VAL A 22 17.76 -28.40 5.22
N ILE A 23 18.73 -27.89 5.96
CA ILE A 23 19.06 -26.45 5.96
C ILE A 23 19.44 -25.98 4.56
N PHE A 24 20.27 -26.74 3.83
CA PHE A 24 20.64 -26.41 2.45
C PHE A 24 19.41 -26.30 1.54
N ILE A 25 18.45 -27.24 1.63
CA ILE A 25 17.21 -27.18 0.84
C ILE A 25 16.40 -25.94 1.21
N VAL A 26 16.22 -25.64 2.49
CA VAL A 26 15.43 -24.48 2.96
C VAL A 26 16.07 -23.18 2.49
N VAL A 27 17.37 -23.01 2.65
CA VAL A 27 18.09 -21.80 2.22
C VAL A 27 18.04 -21.68 0.69
N SER A 28 18.23 -22.78 -0.05
CA SER A 28 18.11 -22.76 -1.51
C SER A 28 16.70 -22.39 -1.98
N ALA A 29 15.66 -22.93 -1.35
CA ALA A 29 14.28 -22.59 -1.67
C ALA A 29 13.98 -21.12 -1.37
N SER A 30 14.48 -20.60 -0.24
CA SER A 30 14.33 -19.18 0.10
C SER A 30 15.04 -18.26 -0.90
N ALA A 31 16.23 -18.62 -1.36
CA ALA A 31 16.98 -17.85 -2.36
C ALA A 31 16.24 -17.78 -3.70
N CYS A 32 15.63 -18.90 -4.13
CA CYS A 32 14.76 -18.93 -5.31
C CYS A 32 13.48 -18.10 -5.11
N GLY A 33 12.87 -18.18 -3.93
CA GLY A 33 11.66 -17.43 -3.60
C GLY A 33 11.90 -15.92 -3.65
N VAL A 34 12.98 -15.44 -3.03
CA VAL A 34 13.40 -14.03 -3.06
C VAL A 34 13.63 -13.56 -4.50
N MET A 35 14.32 -14.36 -5.32
CA MET A 35 14.54 -14.04 -6.72
C MET A 35 13.22 -13.85 -7.50
N VAL A 36 12.25 -14.75 -7.32
CA VAL A 36 10.95 -14.64 -7.99
C VAL A 36 10.21 -13.38 -7.53
N ILE A 37 10.21 -13.12 -6.22
CA ILE A 37 9.58 -11.93 -5.64
C ILE A 37 10.23 -10.66 -6.22
N ASP A 38 11.55 -10.57 -6.21
CA ASP A 38 12.29 -9.41 -6.71
C ASP A 38 12.02 -9.14 -8.19
N ILE A 39 11.95 -10.20 -9.03
CA ILE A 39 11.59 -10.06 -10.45
C ILE A 39 10.17 -9.54 -10.59
N THR A 40 9.20 -10.12 -9.88
CA THR A 40 7.80 -9.68 -9.97
C THR A 40 7.60 -8.24 -9.47
N LEU A 41 8.33 -7.85 -8.43
CA LEU A 41 8.33 -6.48 -7.93
C LEU A 41 9.01 -5.53 -8.92
N ALA A 42 10.11 -5.95 -9.54
CA ALA A 42 10.77 -5.14 -10.57
C ALA A 42 9.84 -4.88 -11.76
N ASP A 43 9.10 -5.90 -12.22
CA ASP A 43 8.10 -5.75 -13.28
C ASP A 43 6.96 -4.80 -12.86
N PHE A 44 6.45 -4.93 -11.63
CA PHE A 44 5.48 -4.00 -11.06
C PHE A 44 6.01 -2.56 -11.06
N CYS A 45 7.26 -2.37 -10.66
CA CYS A 45 7.88 -1.07 -10.49
C CYS A 45 8.24 -0.36 -11.80
N MET A 46 8.18 -1.03 -12.95
CA MET A 46 8.31 -0.36 -14.25
C MET A 46 7.10 0.53 -14.57
N ASN A 47 5.90 0.12 -14.16
CA ASN A 47 4.69 0.93 -14.31
C ASN A 47 3.67 0.58 -13.22
N PRO A 48 3.89 1.04 -11.98
CA PRO A 48 3.09 0.60 -10.84
C PRO A 48 1.65 1.07 -10.92
N ASN A 49 1.43 2.22 -11.56
CA ASN A 49 0.11 2.80 -11.76
C ASN A 49 -0.74 1.94 -12.68
N GLU A 50 -0.20 1.54 -13.83
CA GLU A 50 -0.92 0.68 -14.77
C GLU A 50 -1.19 -0.70 -14.17
N PHE A 51 -0.23 -1.29 -13.46
CA PHE A 51 -0.42 -2.58 -12.81
C PHE A 51 -1.51 -2.53 -11.74
N ALA A 52 -1.53 -1.50 -10.89
CA ALA A 52 -2.57 -1.31 -9.88
C ALA A 52 -3.97 -1.19 -10.52
N LEU A 53 -4.05 -0.51 -11.67
CA LEU A 53 -5.30 -0.34 -12.42
C LEU A 53 -5.77 -1.63 -13.13
N GLN A 54 -4.86 -2.51 -13.52
CA GLN A 54 -5.20 -3.82 -14.10
C GLN A 54 -5.80 -4.80 -13.09
N LEU A 55 -5.53 -4.63 -11.79
CA LEU A 55 -6.09 -5.46 -10.72
C LEU A 55 -7.55 -5.12 -10.40
N LEU A 56 -8.03 -3.95 -10.83
CA LEU A 56 -9.39 -3.50 -10.58
C LEU A 56 -10.34 -3.96 -11.69
N PRO A 57 -11.58 -4.35 -11.35
CA PRO A 57 -12.57 -4.70 -12.37
C PRO A 57 -12.92 -3.49 -13.23
N GLN A 58 -12.84 -3.67 -14.56
CA GLN A 58 -13.19 -2.65 -15.55
C GLN A 58 -14.47 -3.04 -16.31
N PRO A 59 -15.37 -2.09 -16.63
CA PRO A 59 -15.43 -0.71 -16.16
C PRO A 59 -16.13 -0.58 -14.79
N GLY A 60 -15.73 0.41 -13.96
CA GLY A 60 -16.38 0.67 -12.67
C GLY A 60 -16.01 2.01 -12.03
N ILE A 61 -16.83 2.48 -11.08
CA ILE A 61 -16.59 3.72 -10.33
C ILE A 61 -15.24 3.66 -9.59
N VAL A 62 -14.96 2.52 -8.95
CA VAL A 62 -13.69 2.31 -8.23
C VAL A 62 -12.48 2.44 -9.15
N TYR A 63 -12.57 1.93 -10.38
CA TYR A 63 -11.51 2.06 -11.37
C TYR A 63 -11.27 3.52 -11.75
N ASN A 64 -12.33 4.28 -12.05
CA ASN A 64 -12.21 5.69 -12.45
C ASN A 64 -11.68 6.57 -11.31
N VAL A 65 -12.17 6.35 -10.09
CA VAL A 65 -11.69 7.03 -8.88
C VAL A 65 -10.21 6.73 -8.65
N THR A 66 -9.83 5.45 -8.66
CA THR A 66 -8.44 5.05 -8.43
C THR A 66 -7.52 5.60 -9.51
N ARG A 67 -7.93 5.53 -10.79
CA ARG A 67 -7.16 6.10 -11.91
C ARG A 67 -6.91 7.59 -11.69
N TYR A 68 -7.94 8.36 -11.37
CA TYR A 68 -7.80 9.80 -11.14
C TYR A 68 -6.80 10.11 -10.03
N TYR A 69 -6.88 9.44 -8.89
CA TYR A 69 -5.96 9.70 -7.76
C TYR A 69 -4.55 9.15 -7.95
N VAL A 70 -4.40 8.08 -8.72
CA VAL A 70 -3.09 7.46 -8.96
C VAL A 70 -2.34 8.14 -10.10
N THR A 71 -3.02 8.64 -11.14
CA THR A 71 -2.36 9.31 -12.26
C THR A 71 -2.48 10.84 -12.22
N CYS A 72 -3.36 11.40 -11.40
CA CYS A 72 -3.70 12.83 -11.43
C CYS A 72 -4.20 13.34 -12.80
N GLU A 73 -4.70 12.44 -13.65
CA GLU A 73 -5.19 12.78 -14.99
C GLU A 73 -6.71 12.63 -15.09
N GLY A 74 -7.34 13.56 -15.82
CA GLY A 74 -8.78 13.54 -16.11
C GLY A 74 -9.60 14.42 -15.19
N VAL A 75 -10.90 14.14 -15.14
CA VAL A 75 -11.90 14.86 -14.33
C VAL A 75 -12.21 14.02 -13.11
N SER A 76 -12.32 14.66 -11.94
CA SER A 76 -12.63 13.93 -10.71
C SER A 76 -14.03 13.33 -10.83
N PRO A 77 -14.22 12.02 -10.61
CA PRO A 77 -15.55 11.43 -10.62
C PRO A 77 -16.45 11.94 -9.48
N LEU A 78 -15.87 12.65 -8.50
CA LEU A 78 -16.59 13.31 -7.42
C LEU A 78 -17.06 14.72 -7.78
N GLU A 79 -16.58 15.30 -8.90
CA GLU A 79 -16.91 16.67 -9.29
C GLU A 79 -18.42 16.85 -9.47
N ASN A 80 -19.07 15.93 -10.19
CA ASN A 80 -20.54 15.96 -10.37
C ASN A 80 -21.31 15.85 -9.05
N ILE A 81 -20.76 15.14 -8.05
CA ILE A 81 -21.41 15.00 -6.73
C ILE A 81 -21.27 16.30 -5.93
N VAL A 82 -20.10 16.94 -6.00
CA VAL A 82 -19.85 18.23 -5.37
C VAL A 82 -20.68 19.33 -6.04
N GLU A 83 -20.80 19.31 -7.36
CA GLU A 83 -21.63 20.22 -8.13
C GLU A 83 -23.11 20.04 -7.78
N ALA A 84 -23.62 18.81 -7.76
CA ALA A 84 -25.00 18.53 -7.33
C ALA A 84 -25.27 18.95 -5.87
N ALA A 85 -24.27 18.83 -4.98
CA ALA A 85 -24.40 19.31 -3.61
C ALA A 85 -24.47 20.85 -3.54
N HIS A 86 -23.72 21.55 -4.40
CA HIS A 86 -23.75 23.00 -4.50
C HIS A 86 -25.09 23.50 -5.05
N GLU A 87 -25.60 22.89 -6.14
CA GLU A 87 -26.92 23.19 -6.70
C GLU A 87 -28.05 22.97 -5.66
N ALA A 88 -27.92 21.95 -4.81
CA ALA A 88 -28.88 21.71 -3.74
C ALA A 88 -28.87 22.80 -2.66
N VAL A 89 -27.70 23.38 -2.34
CA VAL A 89 -27.61 24.51 -1.41
C VAL A 89 -28.20 25.78 -2.02
N GLU A 90 -27.93 26.06 -3.30
CA GLU A 90 -28.49 27.21 -4.02
C GLU A 90 -30.03 27.13 -4.05
N SER A 91 -30.59 25.95 -4.32
CA SER A 91 -32.05 25.72 -4.26
C SER A 91 -32.65 25.97 -2.87
N ILE A 92 -31.93 25.63 -1.80
CA ILE A 92 -32.35 25.93 -0.42
C ILE A 92 -32.31 27.44 -0.17
N GLU A 93 -31.29 28.15 -0.66
CA GLU A 93 -31.19 29.60 -0.54
C GLU A 93 -32.34 30.32 -1.26
N GLU A 94 -32.64 29.93 -2.49
CA GLU A 94 -33.76 30.49 -3.25
C GLU A 94 -35.09 30.25 -2.54
N THR A 95 -35.30 29.02 -2.03
CA THR A 95 -36.52 28.66 -1.29
C THR A 95 -36.62 29.46 0.01
N ALA A 96 -35.52 29.62 0.74
CA ALA A 96 -35.47 30.41 1.97
C ALA A 96 -35.74 31.89 1.71
N ALA A 97 -35.20 32.46 0.63
CA ALA A 97 -35.44 33.84 0.22
C ALA A 97 -36.91 34.06 -0.15
N GLN A 98 -37.52 33.14 -0.90
CA GLN A 98 -38.96 33.20 -1.23
C GLN A 98 -39.83 33.14 0.02
N LEU A 99 -39.57 32.18 0.93
CA LEU A 99 -40.30 32.08 2.19
C LEU A 99 -40.14 33.34 3.05
N THR A 100 -38.92 33.89 3.13
CA THR A 100 -38.69 35.13 3.89
C THR A 100 -39.44 36.30 3.25
N SER A 101 -39.43 36.43 1.92
CA SER A 101 -40.19 37.46 1.21
C SER A 101 -41.68 37.34 1.50
N ASP A 102 -42.28 36.17 1.28
CA ASP A 102 -43.73 35.98 1.37
C ASP A 102 -44.29 36.20 2.79
N TYR A 103 -43.54 35.78 3.81
CA TYR A 103 -43.99 35.87 5.21
C TYR A 103 -43.57 37.17 5.91
N CYS A 104 -42.46 37.80 5.50
CA CYS A 104 -41.92 38.98 6.19
C CYS A 104 -42.25 40.31 5.49
N SER A 105 -42.74 40.32 4.25
CA SER A 105 -43.15 41.55 3.56
C SER A 105 -44.58 42.03 3.88
N GLY A 106 -45.31 41.33 4.76
CA GLY A 106 -46.71 41.64 5.09
C GLY A 106 -46.89 42.84 6.04
N THR A 107 -48.02 43.54 5.93
CA THR A 107 -48.35 44.76 6.70
C THR A 107 -48.67 44.55 8.20
N ILE A 108 -48.55 43.34 8.75
CA ILE A 108 -48.99 42.98 10.14
C ILE A 108 -47.79 42.79 11.11
N VAL A 109 -46.58 43.25 10.75
CA VAL A 109 -45.32 42.62 11.23
C VAL A 109 -44.63 43.32 12.42
N SER A 110 -45.24 44.29 13.13
CA SER A 110 -44.52 44.96 14.23
C SER A 110 -44.14 44.03 15.41
N GLU A 111 -44.84 42.90 15.60
CA GLU A 111 -44.45 41.87 16.58
C GLU A 111 -43.67 40.68 15.97
N LEU A 112 -43.62 40.57 14.64
CA LEU A 112 -42.92 39.47 13.94
C LEU A 112 -41.53 39.86 13.41
N GLU A 113 -41.14 41.13 13.52
CA GLU A 113 -39.88 41.66 13.01
C GLU A 113 -38.66 40.93 13.59
N GLU A 114 -38.67 40.65 14.90
CA GLU A 114 -37.63 39.84 15.57
C GLU A 114 -37.55 38.42 14.98
N CYS A 115 -38.69 37.78 14.71
CA CYS A 115 -38.74 36.42 14.16
C CYS A 115 -38.20 36.37 12.73
N CYS A 116 -38.55 37.34 11.89
CA CYS A 116 -38.06 37.46 10.52
C CYS A 116 -36.55 37.73 10.44
N SER A 117 -36.03 38.57 11.34
CA SER A 117 -34.58 38.82 11.44
C SER A 117 -33.82 37.56 11.86
N PHE A 118 -34.36 36.79 12.82
CA PHE A 118 -33.76 35.54 13.28
C PHE A 118 -33.82 34.43 12.22
N LEU A 119 -34.94 34.32 11.51
CA LEU A 119 -35.11 33.32 10.46
C LEU A 119 -34.12 33.57 9.31
N SER A 120 -34.04 34.81 8.83
CA SER A 120 -33.10 35.19 7.76
C SER A 120 -31.65 34.97 8.18
N SER A 121 -31.25 35.38 9.39
CA SER A 121 -29.89 35.15 9.89
C SER A 121 -29.58 33.66 10.05
N SER A 122 -30.55 32.86 10.51
CA SER A 122 -30.36 31.41 10.69
C SER A 122 -30.18 30.70 9.35
N PHE A 123 -30.91 31.12 8.31
CA PHE A 123 -30.74 30.58 6.96
C PHE A 123 -29.39 30.98 6.36
N GLU A 124 -29.00 32.25 6.48
CA GLU A 124 -27.70 32.74 6.00
C GLU A 124 -26.53 32.03 6.71
N ASP A 125 -26.61 31.83 8.02
CA ASP A 125 -25.60 31.08 8.77
C ASP A 125 -25.55 29.61 8.34
N ALA A 126 -26.72 28.98 8.13
CA ALA A 126 -26.80 27.59 7.69
C ALA A 126 -26.20 27.41 6.29
N THR A 127 -26.55 28.27 5.34
CA THR A 127 -26.08 28.16 3.96
C THR A 127 -24.60 28.51 3.86
N ARG A 128 -24.14 29.53 4.58
CA ARG A 128 -22.70 29.85 4.72
C ARG A 128 -21.91 28.69 5.30
N SER A 129 -22.44 27.99 6.30
CA SER A 129 -21.78 26.80 6.87
C SER A 129 -21.72 25.64 5.88
N ALA A 130 -22.78 25.44 5.09
CA ALA A 130 -22.84 24.41 4.05
C ALA A 130 -21.85 24.72 2.93
N ASP A 131 -21.80 25.98 2.46
CA ASP A 131 -20.85 26.45 1.47
C ASP A 131 -19.41 26.25 1.94
N GLN A 132 -19.07 26.67 3.16
CA GLN A 132 -17.74 26.45 3.72
C GLN A 132 -17.36 24.97 3.76
N ALA A 133 -18.31 24.10 4.13
CA ALA A 133 -18.09 22.66 4.12
C ALA A 133 -17.89 22.12 2.69
N ILE A 134 -18.66 22.58 1.71
CA ILE A 134 -18.53 22.20 0.29
C ILE A 134 -17.21 22.69 -0.28
N TYR A 135 -16.82 23.95 -0.06
CA TYR A 135 -15.53 24.49 -0.50
C TYR A 135 -14.35 23.75 0.13
N GLY A 136 -14.42 23.45 1.42
CA GLY A 136 -13.41 22.66 2.12
C GLY A 136 -13.32 21.23 1.57
N ALA A 137 -14.46 20.57 1.37
CA ALA A 137 -14.55 19.25 0.77
C ALA A 137 -14.07 19.26 -0.69
N ARG A 138 -14.36 20.31 -1.45
CA ARG A 138 -13.90 20.48 -2.84
C ARG A 138 -12.38 20.57 -2.91
N ALA A 139 -11.79 21.41 -2.07
CA ALA A 139 -10.34 21.56 -2.01
C ALA A 139 -9.64 20.25 -1.60
N ALA A 140 -10.19 19.51 -0.65
CA ALA A 140 -9.59 18.25 -0.18
C ALA A 140 -9.86 17.06 -1.13
N ALA A 141 -11.12 16.86 -1.53
CA ALA A 141 -11.58 15.69 -2.26
C ALA A 141 -11.52 15.81 -3.79
N LEU A 142 -11.36 17.01 -4.36
CA LEU A 142 -11.03 17.13 -5.78
C LEU A 142 -9.52 17.26 -6.01
N SER A 143 -8.72 17.53 -4.98
CA SER A 143 -7.26 17.56 -5.15
C SER A 143 -6.72 16.13 -5.27
N CYS A 144 -6.24 15.77 -6.47
CA CYS A 144 -5.56 14.50 -6.67
C CYS A 144 -4.17 14.49 -6.00
N GLU A 145 -3.51 15.65 -5.94
CA GLU A 145 -2.12 15.84 -5.53
C GLU A 145 -1.72 15.21 -4.18
N PRO A 146 -2.44 15.43 -3.05
CA PRO A 146 -2.04 14.83 -1.78
C PRO A 146 -2.13 13.30 -1.81
N MET A 147 -3.14 12.75 -2.45
CA MET A 147 -3.31 11.30 -2.57
C MET A 147 -2.29 10.70 -3.54
N HIS A 148 -2.02 11.37 -4.66
CA HIS A 148 -1.00 10.98 -5.62
C HIS A 148 0.40 10.97 -5.00
N ARG A 149 0.76 12.00 -4.21
CA ARG A 149 2.02 12.01 -3.45
C ARG A 149 2.11 10.90 -2.43
N ALA A 150 1.03 10.65 -1.68
CA ALA A 150 0.99 9.55 -0.72
C ALA A 150 1.16 8.19 -1.42
N TRP A 151 0.51 8.01 -2.57
CA TRP A 151 0.64 6.83 -3.41
C TRP A 151 2.08 6.68 -3.93
N ASN A 152 2.66 7.70 -4.55
CA ASN A 152 4.04 7.64 -5.07
C ASN A 152 5.04 7.40 -3.94
N SER A 153 4.87 8.03 -2.78
CA SER A 153 5.79 7.78 -1.66
C SER A 153 5.69 6.35 -1.13
N LEU A 154 4.48 5.79 -1.06
CA LEU A 154 4.30 4.41 -0.63
C LEU A 154 4.84 3.41 -1.65
N VAL A 155 4.58 3.65 -2.93
CA VAL A 155 4.84 2.70 -4.02
C VAL A 155 6.23 2.89 -4.61
N GLU A 156 6.58 4.09 -5.03
CA GLU A 156 7.90 4.38 -5.62
C GLU A 156 8.99 4.35 -4.54
N ASP A 157 8.89 5.16 -3.48
CA ASP A 157 9.96 5.22 -2.46
C ASP A 157 9.96 3.97 -1.57
N GLY A 158 8.78 3.50 -1.17
CA GLY A 158 8.63 2.37 -0.25
C GLY A 158 8.89 1.02 -0.92
N VAL A 159 8.02 0.65 -1.86
CA VAL A 159 8.09 -0.68 -2.49
C VAL A 159 9.20 -0.72 -3.55
N CYS A 160 9.24 0.24 -4.46
CA CYS A 160 10.11 0.15 -5.63
C CYS A 160 11.56 0.53 -5.38
N ASP A 161 11.84 1.46 -4.47
CA ASP A 161 13.22 1.76 -4.07
C ASP A 161 13.63 0.88 -2.89
N CYS A 162 13.03 1.06 -1.71
CA CYS A 162 13.53 0.42 -0.49
C CYS A 162 13.43 -1.11 -0.51
N LEU A 163 12.27 -1.68 -0.88
CA LEU A 163 12.07 -3.13 -0.85
C LEU A 163 12.88 -3.83 -1.95
N VAL A 164 12.81 -3.36 -3.20
CA VAL A 164 13.56 -3.95 -4.33
C VAL A 164 15.06 -3.86 -4.10
N ARG A 165 15.57 -2.73 -3.62
CA ARG A 165 16.99 -2.57 -3.29
C ARG A 165 17.43 -3.50 -2.17
N GLY A 166 16.58 -3.68 -1.15
CA GLY A 166 16.80 -4.64 -0.07
C GLY A 166 16.85 -6.09 -0.56
N GLY A 167 15.89 -6.49 -1.39
CA GLY A 167 15.84 -7.81 -2.03
C GLY A 167 17.08 -8.08 -2.88
N TYR A 168 17.43 -7.14 -3.76
CA TYR A 168 18.60 -7.23 -4.61
C TYR A 168 19.92 -7.30 -3.82
N ALA A 169 20.02 -6.65 -2.67
CA ALA A 169 21.17 -6.76 -1.78
C ALA A 169 21.24 -8.12 -1.05
N MET A 170 20.08 -8.68 -0.68
CA MET A 170 19.99 -9.95 0.05
C MET A 170 20.24 -11.16 -0.85
N TRP A 171 19.69 -11.17 -2.07
CA TRP A 171 19.79 -12.27 -3.02
C TRP A 171 21.22 -12.81 -3.26
N PRO A 172 22.24 -11.98 -3.57
CA PRO A 172 23.60 -12.48 -3.81
C PRO A 172 24.22 -13.11 -2.55
N THR A 173 23.87 -12.62 -1.35
CA THR A 173 24.36 -13.20 -0.09
C THR A 173 23.78 -14.59 0.17
N LEU A 174 22.50 -14.80 -0.18
CA LEU A 174 21.86 -16.11 -0.12
C LEU A 174 22.49 -17.06 -1.14
N MET A 175 22.72 -16.62 -2.37
CA MET A 175 23.37 -17.45 -3.40
C MET A 175 24.79 -17.83 -3.03
N ALA A 176 25.58 -16.91 -2.49
CA ALA A 176 26.92 -17.21 -1.97
C ALA A 176 26.86 -18.25 -0.84
N SER A 177 25.88 -18.15 0.06
CA SER A 177 25.67 -19.11 1.14
C SER A 177 25.29 -20.50 0.62
N VAL A 178 24.39 -20.58 -0.35
CA VAL A 178 24.00 -21.85 -1.01
C VAL A 178 25.20 -22.48 -1.71
N ALA A 179 25.97 -21.70 -2.47
CA ALA A 179 27.17 -22.19 -3.15
C ALA A 179 28.22 -22.73 -2.16
N LEU A 180 28.45 -22.02 -1.06
CA LEU A 180 29.39 -22.43 -0.02
C LEU A 180 28.90 -23.71 0.70
N MET A 181 27.63 -23.79 1.08
CA MET A 181 27.07 -25.00 1.70
C MET A 181 27.10 -26.19 0.74
N GLY A 182 26.76 -25.98 -0.53
CA GLY A 182 26.80 -26.99 -1.57
C GLY A 182 28.20 -27.56 -1.79
N THR A 183 29.21 -26.70 -1.89
CA THR A 183 30.61 -27.12 -2.01
C THR A 183 31.10 -27.90 -0.78
N LEU A 184 30.76 -27.46 0.43
CA LEU A 184 31.10 -28.18 1.66
C LEU A 184 30.44 -29.57 1.72
N LEU A 185 29.17 -29.68 1.34
CA LEU A 185 28.45 -30.96 1.27
C LEU A 185 29.08 -31.89 0.21
N ALA A 186 29.46 -31.36 -0.95
CA ALA A 186 30.09 -32.12 -2.03
C ALA A 186 31.51 -32.60 -1.70
N LEU A 187 32.30 -31.82 -0.95
CA LEU A 187 33.67 -32.18 -0.55
C LEU A 187 33.71 -33.18 0.62
N ARG A 188 32.62 -33.29 1.40
CA ARG A 188 32.57 -34.12 2.62
C ARG A 188 32.84 -35.62 2.39
N PRO A 189 32.32 -36.29 1.33
CA PRO A 189 32.68 -37.68 1.02
C PRO A 189 34.17 -37.87 0.73
N CYS A 190 34.80 -36.91 0.03
CA CYS A 190 36.22 -36.93 -0.28
C CYS A 190 37.07 -36.84 0.98
N ILE A 191 36.72 -35.93 1.90
CA ILE A 191 37.39 -35.79 3.21
C ILE A 191 37.24 -37.09 4.02
N ARG A 192 36.04 -37.68 4.06
CA ARG A 192 35.80 -38.97 4.74
C ARG A 192 36.64 -40.11 4.16
N ARG A 193 36.74 -40.22 2.83
CA ARG A 193 37.57 -41.24 2.16
C ARG A 193 39.05 -41.06 2.48
N LYS A 194 39.56 -39.82 2.47
CA LYS A 194 40.96 -39.50 2.81
C LYS A 194 41.29 -39.89 4.25
N ARG A 195 40.41 -39.58 5.20
CA ARG A 195 40.57 -39.96 6.62
C ARG A 195 40.64 -41.49 6.82
N LYS A 196 39.71 -42.23 6.23
CA LYS A 196 39.70 -43.71 6.29
C LYS A 196 40.92 -44.39 5.63
N ARG A 197 41.66 -43.68 4.78
CA ARG A 197 42.91 -44.18 4.19
C ARG A 197 44.09 -43.97 5.15
N ILE A 198 44.14 -42.83 5.83
CA ILE A 198 45.18 -42.53 6.84
C ILE A 198 45.08 -43.48 8.03
N GLU A 199 43.86 -43.82 8.49
CA GLU A 199 43.65 -44.74 9.62
C GLU A 199 44.01 -46.21 9.32
N ARG A 200 44.24 -46.58 8.04
CA ARG A 200 44.60 -47.95 7.63
C ARG A 200 46.10 -48.17 7.43
N ASN A 201 46.87 -47.10 7.37
CA ASN A 201 48.33 -47.13 7.21
C ASN A 201 48.98 -46.82 8.56
#